data_AF-A0A7V2NS61-F1
#
_entry.id   AF-A0A7V2NS61-F1
#
_cell.length_a   1.000
_cell.length_b   1.000
_cell.length_c   1.000
_cell.angle_alpha   90.00
_cell.angle_beta   90.00
_cell.angle_gamma   90.00
#
_symmetry.space_group_name_H-M   'P 1'
#
loop_
_entity.id
_entity.type
_entity.pdbx_description
1 polymer ?
#
loop_
_entity_poly.entity_id
_entity_poly.type
_entity_poly.pdbx_seq_one_letter_code
_entity_poly.pdbx_strand_id
1 'polypeptide(L)'
;MKHKFPLIILLLLICSSSVFAEGKRSKPLAAFMSLAIPGAGEMYAKSTASGYASLASEALLWFAYFGFLKQADYAKSDYIKYAHAYSGTALETADDQYYTLLQDYFCSDEYNNHVYIYARNGLYNGGWTEEEYNQFLDEYLYIGDEAWNWGSKDIWYKYGELRRQKNSYKILSKFTIAGMIVNRIVSMVKAVRAVHVYNKGINESDFSFNVEFDHLNQRFSFSLQKRF
;
A
#
# COMPACT_ATOMS: atom_id res chain seq x y z
N MET A 1 -33.46 8.62 -24.60
CA MET A 1 -33.00 9.30 -23.35
C MET A 1 -31.57 8.92 -22.91
N LYS A 2 -30.66 8.47 -23.79
CA LYS A 2 -29.33 7.92 -23.39
C LYS A 2 -28.10 8.79 -23.70
N HIS A 3 -28.28 10.04 -24.14
CA HIS A 3 -27.16 10.93 -24.53
C HIS A 3 -26.99 12.18 -23.65
N LYS A 4 -27.73 12.30 -22.54
CA LYS A 4 -27.68 13.51 -21.67
C LYS A 4 -26.61 13.44 -20.57
N PHE A 5 -26.08 12.25 -20.27
CA PHE A 5 -25.07 12.04 -19.23
C PHE A 5 -23.69 12.68 -19.51
N PRO A 6 -23.10 12.57 -20.73
CA PRO A 6 -21.82 13.21 -21.00
C PRO A 6 -21.95 14.75 -21.06
N LEU A 7 -23.13 15.24 -21.47
CA LEU A 7 -23.42 16.68 -21.51
C LEU A 7 -23.52 17.29 -20.10
N ILE A 8 -24.02 16.54 -19.12
CA ILE A 8 -24.08 16.95 -17.71
C ILE A 8 -22.67 16.98 -17.09
N ILE A 9 -21.79 16.03 -17.43
CA ILE A 9 -20.38 16.02 -17.00
C ILE A 9 -19.63 17.20 -17.63
N LEU A 10 -19.87 17.49 -18.91
CA LEU A 10 -19.31 18.66 -19.60
C LEU A 10 -19.84 19.98 -19.01
N LEU A 11 -21.13 20.07 -18.65
CA LEU A 11 -21.72 21.23 -17.99
C LEU A 11 -21.16 21.46 -16.57
N LEU A 12 -20.91 20.39 -15.82
CA LEU A 12 -20.28 20.43 -14.49
C LEU A 12 -18.81 20.87 -14.56
N LEU A 13 -18.10 20.52 -15.63
CA LEU A 13 -16.74 21.01 -15.92
C LEU A 13 -16.74 22.52 -16.27
N ILE A 14 -17.70 22.99 -17.06
CA ILE A 14 -17.80 24.39 -17.50
C ILE A 14 -18.31 25.31 -16.37
N CYS A 15 -19.14 24.84 -15.44
CA CYS A 15 -19.60 25.64 -14.30
C CYS A 15 -18.56 25.84 -13.18
N SER A 16 -17.37 25.25 -13.28
CA SER A 16 -16.34 25.37 -12.24
C SER A 16 -15.42 26.60 -12.40
N SER A 17 -15.54 27.33 -13.51
CA SER A 17 -14.87 28.63 -13.72
C SER A 17 -15.67 29.78 -13.11
N SER A 18 -16.16 29.60 -11.89
CA SER A 18 -16.53 30.73 -11.05
C SER A 18 -15.24 31.44 -10.68
N VAL A 19 -15.03 32.63 -11.26
CA VAL A 19 -13.99 33.57 -10.84
C VAL A 19 -14.34 34.00 -9.42
N PHE A 20 -13.98 33.18 -8.44
CA PHE A 20 -13.97 33.57 -7.05
C PHE A 20 -12.86 34.61 -6.88
N ALA A 21 -13.20 35.74 -6.25
CA ALA A 21 -12.21 36.69 -5.77
C ALA A 21 -11.09 35.92 -5.04
N GLU A 22 -9.84 36.14 -5.45
CA GLU A 22 -8.69 35.37 -4.97
C GLU A 22 -8.34 35.72 -3.53
N GLY A 23 -9.03 35.09 -2.58
CA GLY A 23 -8.72 35.18 -1.17
C GLY A 23 -7.52 34.31 -0.77
N LYS A 24 -6.92 34.64 0.38
CA LYS A 24 -5.88 33.82 1.01
C LYS A 24 -6.38 32.40 1.28
N ARG A 25 -5.50 31.43 1.12
CA ARG A 25 -5.73 30.00 1.33
C ARG A 25 -5.27 29.58 2.72
N SER A 26 -5.96 28.62 3.31
CA SER A 26 -5.66 28.10 4.66
C SER A 26 -4.59 27.01 4.61
N LYS A 27 -3.48 27.19 5.36
CA LYS A 27 -2.40 26.19 5.47
C LYS A 27 -2.88 24.90 6.17
N PRO A 28 -3.57 24.95 7.33
CA PRO A 28 -4.09 23.74 7.97
C PRO A 28 -5.04 22.95 7.08
N LEU A 29 -5.91 23.64 6.34
CA LEU A 29 -6.84 22.99 5.41
C LEU A 29 -6.08 22.25 4.30
N ALA A 30 -5.11 22.91 3.66
CA ALA A 30 -4.30 22.31 2.61
C ALA A 30 -3.48 21.09 3.10
N ALA A 31 -2.94 21.18 4.33
CA ALA A 31 -2.27 20.07 4.98
C ALA A 31 -3.21 18.87 5.15
N PHE A 32 -4.39 19.10 5.74
CA PHE A 32 -5.40 18.06 5.94
C PHE A 32 -5.85 17.41 4.63
N MET A 33 -6.15 18.23 3.61
CA MET A 33 -6.53 17.74 2.28
C MET A 33 -5.47 16.81 1.70
N SER A 34 -4.19 17.14 1.85
CA SER A 34 -3.08 16.35 1.29
C SER A 34 -2.74 15.11 2.10
N LEU A 35 -2.98 15.13 3.41
CA LEU A 35 -2.92 13.92 4.24
C LEU A 35 -4.01 12.93 3.84
N ALA A 36 -5.23 13.43 3.57
CA ALA A 36 -6.36 12.61 3.15
C ALA A 36 -6.20 12.09 1.72
N ILE A 37 -5.81 12.97 0.79
CA ILE A 37 -5.59 12.66 -0.62
C ILE A 37 -4.34 13.42 -1.09
N PRO A 38 -3.20 12.73 -1.27
CA PRO A 38 -1.99 13.34 -1.79
C PRO A 38 -2.25 14.14 -3.07
N GLY A 39 -1.81 15.40 -3.07
CA GLY A 39 -2.01 16.34 -4.16
C GLY A 39 -3.17 17.32 -3.97
N ALA A 40 -4.18 16.99 -3.16
CA ALA A 40 -5.40 17.80 -3.06
C ALA A 40 -5.14 19.20 -2.46
N GLY A 41 -4.30 19.32 -1.44
CA GLY A 41 -3.94 20.62 -0.86
C GLY A 41 -3.02 21.45 -1.75
N GLU A 42 -2.20 20.80 -2.57
CA GLU A 42 -1.35 21.45 -3.57
C GLU A 42 -2.23 22.07 -4.67
N MET A 43 -3.23 21.32 -5.16
CA MET A 43 -4.23 21.80 -6.11
C MET A 43 -5.10 22.91 -5.52
N TYR A 44 -5.49 22.81 -4.24
CA TYR A 44 -6.19 23.87 -3.53
C TYR A 44 -5.40 25.20 -3.50
N ALA A 45 -4.07 25.12 -3.46
CA ALA A 45 -3.16 26.26 -3.55
C ALA A 45 -2.75 26.63 -4.99
N LYS A 46 -3.44 26.10 -6.01
CA LYS A 46 -3.14 26.25 -7.45
C LYS A 46 -1.77 25.72 -7.90
N SER A 47 -1.10 24.90 -7.09
CA SER A 47 0.12 24.20 -7.49
C SER A 47 -0.24 22.86 -8.16
N THR A 48 -0.75 22.95 -9.38
CA THR A 48 -1.35 21.81 -10.11
C THR A 48 -0.34 20.75 -10.48
N ALA A 49 0.82 21.11 -11.05
CA ALA A 49 1.86 20.15 -11.40
C ALA A 49 2.35 19.35 -10.19
N SER A 50 2.58 20.05 -9.07
CA SER A 50 2.96 19.44 -7.80
C SER A 50 1.88 18.49 -7.28
N GLY A 51 0.62 18.92 -7.37
CA GLY A 51 -0.54 18.12 -6.96
C GLY A 51 -0.72 16.85 -7.79
N TYR A 52 -0.64 16.96 -9.12
CA TYR A 52 -0.73 15.79 -10.01
C TYR A 52 0.43 14.82 -9.79
N ALA A 53 1.64 15.30 -9.53
CA ALA A 53 2.77 14.43 -9.22
C ALA A 53 2.54 13.61 -7.93
N SER A 54 2.05 14.24 -6.86
CA SER A 54 1.73 13.56 -5.60
C SER A 54 0.59 12.54 -5.76
N LEU A 55 -0.45 12.90 -6.53
CA LEU A 55 -1.59 12.02 -6.81
C LEU A 55 -1.19 10.82 -7.68
N ALA A 56 -0.39 11.05 -8.72
CA ALA A 56 0.13 9.99 -9.58
C ALA A 56 1.03 9.03 -8.79
N SER A 57 1.87 9.56 -7.89
CA SER A 57 2.70 8.74 -7.00
C SER A 57 1.85 7.87 -6.07
N GLU A 58 0.77 8.41 -5.51
CA GLU A 58 -0.18 7.64 -4.69
C GLU A 58 -0.84 6.53 -5.50
N ALA A 59 -1.29 6.82 -6.72
CA ALA A 59 -1.90 5.83 -7.61
C ALA A 59 -0.92 4.68 -7.93
N LEU A 60 0.33 5.01 -8.28
CA LEU A 60 1.37 4.01 -8.53
C LEU A 60 1.65 3.13 -7.32
N LEU A 61 1.67 3.69 -6.11
CA LEU A 61 1.85 2.92 -4.87
C LEU A 61 0.67 1.97 -4.62
N TRP A 62 -0.56 2.38 -4.89
CA TRP A 62 -1.73 1.49 -4.84
C TRP A 62 -1.64 0.37 -5.87
N PHE A 63 -1.28 0.68 -7.12
CA PHE A 63 -1.09 -0.34 -8.15
C PHE A 63 0.01 -1.33 -7.75
N ALA A 64 1.13 -0.85 -7.20
CA ALA A 64 2.19 -1.72 -6.70
C ALA A 64 1.70 -2.59 -5.53
N TYR A 65 0.95 -2.04 -4.58
CA TYR A 65 0.38 -2.78 -3.46
C TYR A 65 -0.48 -3.96 -3.92
N PHE A 66 -1.49 -3.70 -4.77
CA PHE A 66 -2.36 -4.74 -5.30
C PHE A 66 -1.62 -5.71 -6.21
N GLY A 67 -0.64 -5.21 -6.98
CA GLY A 67 0.25 -6.04 -7.78
C GLY A 67 1.00 -7.06 -6.93
N PHE A 68 1.63 -6.63 -5.83
CA PHE A 68 2.36 -7.52 -4.94
C PHE A 68 1.45 -8.49 -4.18
N LEU A 69 0.25 -8.09 -3.78
CA LEU A 69 -0.73 -9.02 -3.20
C LEU A 69 -1.07 -10.14 -4.19
N LYS A 70 -1.35 -9.78 -5.44
CA LYS A 70 -1.67 -10.76 -6.49
C LYS A 70 -0.50 -11.70 -6.79
N GLN A 71 0.72 -11.19 -6.81
CA GLN A 71 1.93 -12.01 -6.96
C GLN A 71 2.13 -12.95 -5.76
N ALA A 72 1.80 -12.53 -4.54
CA ALA A 72 1.84 -13.40 -3.37
C ALA A 72 0.81 -14.55 -3.47
N ASP A 73 -0.37 -14.29 -4.04
CA ASP A 73 -1.40 -15.32 -4.26
C ASP A 73 -0.99 -16.32 -5.35
N TYR A 74 -0.36 -15.85 -6.43
CA TYR A 74 0.19 -16.74 -7.45
C TYR A 74 1.32 -17.60 -6.91
N ALA A 75 2.29 -16.99 -6.21
CA ALA A 75 3.35 -17.75 -5.55
C ALA A 75 2.79 -18.76 -4.52
N LYS A 76 1.66 -18.43 -3.86
CA LYS A 76 0.93 -19.37 -3.01
C LYS A 76 0.39 -20.56 -3.78
N SER A 77 -0.30 -20.31 -4.89
CA SER A 77 -0.81 -21.38 -5.76
C SER A 77 0.32 -22.28 -6.26
N ASP A 78 1.46 -21.69 -6.63
CA ASP A 78 2.59 -22.40 -7.20
C ASP A 78 3.24 -23.34 -6.17
N TYR A 79 3.53 -22.88 -4.95
CA TYR A 79 4.10 -23.78 -3.94
C TYR A 79 3.12 -24.89 -3.54
N ILE A 80 1.81 -24.62 -3.51
CA ILE A 80 0.79 -25.63 -3.17
C ILE A 80 0.77 -26.73 -4.23
N LYS A 81 0.68 -26.34 -5.51
CA LYS A 81 0.74 -27.31 -6.63
C LYS A 81 2.04 -28.09 -6.63
N TYR A 82 3.15 -27.44 -6.31
CA TYR A 82 4.45 -28.08 -6.22
C TYR A 82 4.50 -29.11 -5.08
N ALA A 83 3.95 -28.80 -3.90
CA ALA A 83 3.84 -29.78 -2.82
C ALA A 83 3.04 -31.00 -3.25
N HIS A 84 1.83 -30.80 -3.79
CA HIS A 84 0.98 -31.90 -4.26
C HIS A 84 1.65 -32.78 -5.32
N ALA A 85 2.48 -32.19 -6.18
CA ALA A 85 3.16 -32.92 -7.24
C ALA A 85 4.36 -33.75 -6.74
N TYR A 86 5.02 -33.33 -5.66
CA TYR A 86 6.35 -33.85 -5.33
C TYR A 86 6.58 -34.25 -3.86
N SER A 87 5.77 -33.81 -2.89
CA SER A 87 5.98 -34.15 -1.48
C SER A 87 5.41 -35.52 -1.09
N GLY A 88 4.64 -36.15 -1.99
CA GLY A 88 3.99 -37.44 -1.72
C GLY A 88 2.79 -37.37 -0.76
N THR A 89 2.37 -36.18 -0.35
CA THR A 89 1.13 -36.00 0.44
C THR A 89 -0.10 -36.33 -0.41
N ALA A 90 -1.12 -36.94 0.19
CA ALA A 90 -2.40 -37.22 -0.44
C ALA A 90 -3.50 -36.23 -0.01
N LEU A 91 -3.19 -35.26 0.85
CA LEU A 91 -4.12 -34.20 1.24
C LEU A 91 -4.49 -33.35 0.02
N GLU A 92 -5.78 -33.19 -0.27
CA GLU A 92 -6.21 -32.25 -1.32
C GLU A 92 -6.09 -30.79 -0.88
N THR A 93 -6.39 -30.53 0.41
CA THR A 93 -6.37 -29.21 1.01
C THR A 93 -5.77 -29.28 2.41
N ALA A 94 -4.98 -28.27 2.75
CA ALA A 94 -4.37 -28.13 4.07
C ALA A 94 -4.25 -26.65 4.45
N ASP A 95 -4.04 -26.37 5.73
CA ASP A 95 -3.81 -25.01 6.21
C ASP A 95 -2.37 -24.53 5.97
N ASP A 96 -2.07 -23.27 6.31
CA ASP A 96 -0.72 -22.70 6.11
C ASP A 96 0.32 -23.30 7.06
N GLN A 97 -0.11 -23.91 8.19
CA GLN A 97 0.76 -24.55 9.16
C GLN A 97 1.32 -25.86 8.59
N TYR A 98 0.47 -26.72 8.01
CA TYR A 98 0.92 -27.93 7.32
C TYR A 98 1.96 -27.62 6.25
N TYR A 99 1.69 -26.63 5.39
CA TYR A 99 2.65 -26.22 4.38
C TYR A 99 3.93 -25.58 4.95
N THR A 100 3.89 -25.07 6.18
CA THR A 100 5.10 -24.61 6.90
C THR A 100 5.91 -25.82 7.35
N LEU A 101 5.27 -26.85 7.90
CA LEU A 101 5.94 -28.08 8.28
C LEU A 101 6.59 -28.79 7.09
N LEU A 102 5.92 -28.80 5.93
CA LEU A 102 6.50 -29.28 4.67
C LEU A 102 7.77 -28.54 4.27
N GLN A 103 7.92 -27.28 4.65
CA GLN A 103 9.12 -26.49 4.40
C GLN A 103 10.22 -26.78 5.43
N ASP A 104 9.83 -27.01 6.67
CA ASP A 104 10.75 -27.09 7.80
C ASP A 104 11.32 -28.50 8.01
N TYR A 105 10.61 -29.54 7.54
CA TYR A 105 10.99 -30.95 7.70
C TYR A 105 10.99 -31.69 6.37
N PHE A 106 11.99 -32.54 6.16
CA PHE A 106 12.18 -33.27 4.90
C PHE A 106 11.17 -34.41 4.70
N CYS A 107 10.69 -35.00 5.80
CA CYS A 107 9.61 -35.99 5.78
C CYS A 107 8.81 -35.94 7.09
N SER A 108 7.61 -36.50 7.06
CA SER A 108 6.74 -36.61 8.23
C SER A 108 7.38 -37.43 9.34
N ASP A 109 8.17 -38.46 9.02
CA ASP A 109 8.87 -39.27 10.03
C ASP A 109 9.84 -38.43 10.89
N GLU A 110 10.54 -37.48 10.26
CA GLU A 110 11.43 -36.55 10.97
C GLU A 110 10.64 -35.67 11.94
N TYR A 111 9.56 -35.06 11.48
CA TYR A 111 8.66 -34.25 12.31
C TYR A 111 8.00 -35.08 13.43
N ASN A 112 7.42 -36.24 13.09
CA ASN A 112 6.74 -37.13 14.01
C ASN A 112 7.68 -37.61 15.13
N ASN A 113 8.97 -37.83 14.84
CA ASN A 113 9.96 -38.14 15.87
C ASN A 113 10.10 -37.00 16.90
N HIS A 114 10.02 -35.73 16.49
CA HIS A 114 9.98 -34.61 17.43
C HIS A 114 8.70 -34.60 18.27
N VAL A 115 7.55 -34.90 17.66
CA VAL A 115 6.26 -35.05 18.37
C VAL A 115 6.33 -36.15 19.42
N TYR A 116 6.85 -37.34 19.06
CA TYR A 116 7.04 -38.44 20.01
C TYR A 116 7.98 -38.09 21.16
N ILE A 117 9.10 -37.40 20.89
CA ILE A 117 10.03 -36.96 21.94
C ILE A 117 9.32 -36.00 22.91
N TYR A 118 8.56 -35.04 22.38
CA TYR A 118 7.81 -34.09 23.19
C TYR A 118 6.76 -34.79 24.06
N ALA A 119 5.91 -35.63 23.45
CA ALA A 119 4.85 -36.35 24.14
C ALA A 119 5.40 -37.27 25.25
N ARG A 120 6.50 -37.97 24.97
CA ARG A 120 7.19 -38.83 25.94
C ARG A 120 7.74 -38.05 27.13
N ASN A 121 8.26 -36.85 26.90
CA ASN A 121 8.68 -35.97 28.00
C ASN A 121 7.49 -35.51 28.84
N GLY A 122 6.34 -35.24 28.22
CA GLY A 122 5.08 -34.98 28.92
C GLY A 122 4.66 -36.13 29.83
N LEU A 123 4.74 -37.37 29.33
CA LEU A 123 4.42 -38.58 30.09
C LEU A 123 5.36 -38.82 31.28
N TYR A 124 6.69 -38.74 31.08
CA TYR A 124 7.65 -39.07 32.13
C TYR A 124 7.98 -37.93 33.09
N ASN A 125 8.05 -36.69 32.60
CA ASN A 125 8.52 -35.53 33.36
C ASN A 125 7.42 -34.48 33.58
N GLY A 126 6.39 -34.46 32.73
CA GLY A 126 5.31 -33.47 32.76
C GLY A 126 4.06 -33.90 33.53
N GLY A 127 3.98 -35.16 33.93
CA GLY A 127 2.84 -35.72 34.67
C GLY A 127 1.60 -35.99 33.82
N TRP A 128 1.74 -36.09 32.49
CA TRP A 128 0.63 -36.51 31.62
C TRP A 128 0.20 -37.93 31.94
N THR A 129 -1.08 -38.19 31.76
CA THR A 129 -1.66 -39.54 31.72
C THR A 129 -1.39 -40.20 30.37
N GLU A 130 -1.56 -41.52 30.30
CA GLU A 130 -1.47 -42.27 29.05
C GLU A 130 -2.54 -41.83 28.02
N GLU A 131 -3.71 -41.42 28.51
CA GLU A 131 -4.80 -40.90 27.66
C GLU A 131 -4.41 -39.55 27.02
N GLU A 132 -3.88 -38.60 27.80
CA GLU A 132 -3.40 -37.31 27.28
C GLU A 132 -2.24 -37.48 26.28
N TYR A 133 -1.35 -38.45 26.54
CA TYR A 133 -0.29 -38.81 25.61
C TYR A 133 -0.86 -39.28 24.27
N ASN A 134 -1.80 -40.24 24.28
CA ASN A 134 -2.39 -40.77 23.06
C ASN A 134 -3.21 -39.71 22.31
N GLN A 135 -3.99 -38.90 23.02
CA GLN A 135 -4.74 -37.80 22.42
C GLN A 135 -3.82 -36.79 21.73
N PHE A 136 -2.70 -36.44 22.36
CA PHE A 136 -1.71 -35.55 21.76
C PHE A 136 -1.10 -36.15 20.50
N LEU A 137 -0.78 -37.45 20.49
CA LEU A 137 -0.25 -38.09 19.29
C LEU A 137 -1.27 -38.11 18.15
N ASP A 138 -2.53 -38.43 18.43
CA ASP A 138 -3.59 -38.44 17.42
C ASP A 138 -3.84 -37.05 16.81
N GLU A 139 -3.61 -35.97 17.57
CA GLU A 139 -3.79 -34.60 17.08
C GLU A 139 -2.60 -34.09 16.25
N TYR A 140 -1.37 -34.47 16.61
CA TYR A 140 -0.16 -33.86 16.06
C TYR A 140 0.65 -34.76 15.13
N LEU A 141 0.39 -36.06 15.04
CA LEU A 141 1.10 -36.93 14.10
C LEU A 141 0.53 -36.81 12.69
N TYR A 142 1.41 -36.62 11.70
CA TYR A 142 1.03 -36.70 10.30
C TYR A 142 1.35 -38.09 9.75
N ILE A 143 0.31 -38.91 9.60
CA ILE A 143 0.39 -40.31 9.15
C ILE A 143 -0.59 -40.55 7.99
N GLY A 144 -0.45 -41.70 7.31
CA GLY A 144 -1.34 -42.06 6.20
C GLY A 144 -1.32 -41.01 5.08
N ASP A 145 -2.49 -40.50 4.72
CA ASP A 145 -2.67 -39.53 3.63
C ASP A 145 -2.03 -38.16 3.93
N GLU A 146 -1.78 -37.85 5.20
CA GLU A 146 -1.14 -36.60 5.64
C GLU A 146 0.39 -36.70 5.70
N ALA A 147 0.93 -37.92 5.62
CA ALA A 147 2.37 -38.13 5.61
C ALA A 147 2.99 -37.52 4.34
N TRP A 148 4.23 -37.05 4.46
CA TRP A 148 4.98 -36.53 3.32
C TRP A 148 6.42 -37.04 3.35
N ASN A 149 7.01 -37.16 2.17
CA ASN A 149 8.44 -37.39 1.99
C ASN A 149 8.86 -36.79 0.67
N TRP A 150 9.74 -35.78 0.72
CA TRP A 150 10.16 -35.07 -0.48
C TRP A 150 11.01 -35.91 -1.44
N GLY A 151 11.60 -37.03 -0.99
CA GLY A 151 12.41 -37.95 -1.77
C GLY A 151 13.78 -37.38 -2.23
N SER A 152 13.86 -36.08 -2.51
CA SER A 152 15.06 -35.36 -2.93
C SER A 152 15.17 -34.01 -2.23
N LYS A 153 16.37 -33.71 -1.71
CA LYS A 153 16.64 -32.42 -1.07
C LYS A 153 16.53 -31.24 -2.04
N ASP A 154 16.85 -31.44 -3.31
CA ASP A 154 16.73 -30.38 -4.32
C ASP A 154 15.27 -29.99 -4.54
N ILE A 155 14.37 -30.97 -4.56
CA ILE A 155 12.92 -30.75 -4.66
C ILE A 155 12.43 -29.99 -3.43
N TRP A 156 12.85 -30.42 -2.24
CA TRP A 156 12.48 -29.78 -0.98
C TRP A 156 12.98 -28.33 -0.89
N TYR A 157 14.24 -28.07 -1.27
CA TYR A 157 14.79 -26.71 -1.30
C TYR A 157 14.05 -25.82 -2.30
N LYS A 158 13.66 -26.37 -3.46
CA LYS A 158 12.86 -25.64 -4.43
C LYS A 158 11.49 -25.26 -3.88
N TYR A 159 10.83 -26.16 -3.17
CA TYR A 159 9.59 -25.85 -2.47
C TYR A 159 9.76 -24.69 -1.48
N GLY A 160 10.81 -24.73 -0.66
CA GLY A 160 11.11 -23.65 0.27
C GLY A 160 11.41 -22.32 -0.41
N GLU A 161 12.04 -22.34 -1.59
CA GLU A 161 12.24 -21.13 -2.40
C GLU A 161 10.91 -20.50 -2.83
N LEU A 162 9.97 -21.31 -3.34
CA LEU A 162 8.65 -20.85 -3.77
C LEU A 162 7.86 -20.23 -2.60
N ARG A 163 7.90 -20.85 -1.41
CA ARG A 163 7.29 -20.28 -0.19
C ARG A 163 7.94 -18.97 0.23
N ARG A 164 9.27 -18.89 0.23
CA ARG A 164 9.99 -17.65 0.52
C ARG A 164 9.62 -16.54 -0.46
N GLN A 165 9.43 -16.85 -1.74
CA GLN A 165 8.99 -15.88 -2.75
C GLN A 165 7.62 -15.27 -2.41
N LYS A 166 6.63 -16.08 -2.00
CA LYS A 166 5.34 -15.59 -1.50
C LYS A 166 5.51 -14.62 -0.32
N ASN A 167 6.40 -14.94 0.61
CA ASN A 167 6.70 -14.07 1.75
C ASN A 167 7.37 -12.77 1.31
N SER A 168 8.29 -12.81 0.35
CA SER A 168 8.92 -11.61 -0.22
C SER A 168 7.88 -10.65 -0.83
N TYR A 169 6.91 -11.17 -1.60
CA TYR A 169 5.84 -10.32 -2.15
C TYR A 169 4.94 -9.72 -1.05
N LYS A 170 4.61 -10.47 0.00
CA LYS A 170 3.89 -9.93 1.17
C LYS A 170 4.68 -8.85 1.91
N ILE A 171 6.01 -8.97 1.97
CA ILE A 171 6.87 -7.94 2.57
C ILE A 171 6.88 -6.69 1.70
N LEU A 172 7.01 -6.84 0.37
CA LEU A 172 6.99 -5.72 -0.57
C LEU A 172 5.66 -4.95 -0.52
N SER A 173 4.52 -5.62 -0.39
CA SER A 173 3.22 -4.94 -0.24
C SER A 173 3.12 -4.14 1.08
N LYS A 174 3.77 -4.59 2.15
CA LYS A 174 3.86 -3.79 3.40
C LYS A 174 4.74 -2.56 3.20
N PHE A 175 5.85 -2.68 2.47
CA PHE A 175 6.69 -1.53 2.14
C PHE A 175 5.97 -0.51 1.26
N THR A 176 5.07 -0.91 0.36
CA THR A 176 4.27 0.05 -0.40
C THR A 176 3.32 0.84 0.50
N ILE A 177 2.75 0.24 1.55
CA ILE A 177 1.94 0.96 2.56
C ILE A 177 2.80 2.01 3.28
N ALA A 178 4.01 1.65 3.71
CA ALA A 178 4.94 2.61 4.30
C ALA A 178 5.26 3.76 3.31
N GLY A 179 5.45 3.44 2.03
CA GLY A 179 5.62 4.42 0.95
C GLY A 179 4.43 5.37 0.81
N MET A 180 3.19 4.90 0.90
CA MET A 180 1.98 5.74 0.87
C MET A 180 1.94 6.72 2.04
N ILE A 181 2.30 6.26 3.24
CA ILE A 181 2.38 7.13 4.43
C ILE A 181 3.41 8.25 4.21
N VAL A 182 4.59 7.91 3.71
CA VAL A 182 5.63 8.89 3.37
C VAL A 182 5.14 9.87 2.30
N ASN A 183 4.49 9.37 1.24
CA ASN A 183 3.95 10.20 0.16
C ASN A 183 2.92 11.22 0.69
N ARG A 184 2.04 10.82 1.62
CA ARG A 184 1.07 11.71 2.29
C ARG A 184 1.76 12.81 3.11
N ILE A 185 2.79 12.47 3.87
CA ILE A 185 3.55 13.45 4.67
C ILE A 185 4.27 14.45 3.75
N VAL A 186 4.91 13.96 2.68
CA VAL A 186 5.59 14.81 1.70
C VAL A 186 4.60 15.73 0.99
N SER A 187 3.46 15.21 0.54
CA SER A 187 2.41 16.01 -0.10
C SER A 187 1.83 17.06 0.85
N MET A 188 1.61 16.73 2.13
CA MET A 188 1.21 17.69 3.17
C MET A 188 2.19 18.88 3.27
N VAL A 189 3.49 18.60 3.37
CA VAL A 189 4.51 19.66 3.45
C VAL A 189 4.53 20.51 2.18
N LYS A 190 4.44 19.87 1.01
CA LYS A 190 4.35 20.57 -0.29
C LYS A 190 3.11 21.46 -0.37
N ALA A 191 1.96 21.01 0.13
CA ALA A 191 0.73 21.79 0.16
C ALA A 191 0.83 23.04 1.05
N VAL A 192 1.41 22.90 2.24
CA VAL A 192 1.64 24.04 3.15
C VAL A 192 2.57 25.07 2.50
N ARG A 193 3.62 24.62 1.81
CA ARG A 193 4.52 25.49 1.04
C ARG A 193 3.81 26.16 -0.13
N ALA A 194 3.00 25.41 -0.88
CA ALA A 194 2.22 25.95 -1.99
C ALA A 194 1.26 27.06 -1.53
N VAL A 195 0.56 26.86 -0.41
CA VAL A 195 -0.29 27.90 0.19
C VAL A 195 0.53 29.13 0.60
N HIS A 196 1.72 28.94 1.16
CA HIS A 196 2.58 30.07 1.53
C HIS A 196 2.97 30.91 0.31
N VAL A 197 3.41 30.26 -0.77
CA VAL A 197 3.76 30.94 -2.03
C VAL A 197 2.53 31.64 -2.64
N TYR A 198 1.39 30.95 -2.70
CA TYR A 198 0.14 31.51 -3.21
C TYR A 198 -0.29 32.77 -2.43
N ASN A 199 -0.30 32.71 -1.10
CA ASN A 199 -0.69 33.84 -0.25
C ASN A 199 0.30 35.01 -0.34
N LYS A 200 1.58 34.75 -0.60
CA LYS A 200 2.59 35.80 -0.83
C LYS A 200 2.30 36.55 -2.14
N GLY A 201 1.98 35.83 -3.21
CA GLY A 201 1.63 36.43 -4.51
C GLY A 201 0.42 37.35 -4.45
N ILE A 202 -0.60 37.00 -3.64
CA ILE A 202 -1.76 37.89 -3.40
C ILE A 202 -1.33 39.22 -2.77
N ASN A 203 -0.48 39.19 -1.73
CA ASN A 203 -0.02 40.43 -1.08
C ASN A 203 0.78 41.35 -2.04
N GLU A 204 1.49 40.77 -3.01
CA GLU A 204 2.22 41.54 -4.03
C GLU A 204 1.26 42.15 -5.06
N SER A 205 0.16 41.46 -5.39
CA SER A 205 -0.88 41.95 -6.31
C SER A 205 -1.78 43.05 -5.72
N ASP A 206 -1.79 43.21 -4.39
CA ASP A 206 -2.46 44.35 -3.73
C ASP A 206 -1.78 45.69 -4.05
N PHE A 207 -0.53 45.68 -4.53
CA PHE A 207 0.16 46.87 -5.01
C PHE A 207 0.06 46.97 -6.53
N SER A 208 -0.65 47.99 -7.02
CA SER A 208 -0.65 48.34 -8.45
C SER A 208 0.21 49.58 -8.69
N PHE A 209 1.13 49.47 -9.65
CA PHE A 209 1.91 50.59 -10.18
C PHE A 209 1.30 50.99 -11.52
N ASN A 210 0.70 52.17 -11.59
CA ASN A 210 0.16 52.72 -12.83
C ASN A 210 1.11 53.80 -13.36
N VAL A 211 1.35 53.74 -14.67
CA VAL A 211 2.03 54.77 -15.44
C VAL A 211 1.00 55.37 -16.38
N GLU A 212 0.71 56.65 -16.21
CA GLU A 212 -0.23 57.38 -17.05
C GLU A 212 0.50 58.51 -17.75
N PHE A 213 0.25 58.68 -19.05
CA PHE A 213 0.82 59.78 -19.84
C PHE A 213 -0.29 60.79 -20.14
N ASP A 214 -0.16 61.97 -19.55
CA ASP A 214 -1.04 63.09 -19.83
C ASP A 214 -0.59 63.76 -21.13
N HIS A 215 -1.34 63.52 -22.20
CA HIS A 215 -1.08 64.06 -23.53
C HIS A 215 -1.26 65.58 -23.61
N LEU A 216 -2.08 66.18 -22.74
CA LEU A 216 -2.36 67.61 -22.76
C LEU A 216 -1.22 68.40 -22.10
N ASN A 217 -0.70 67.87 -21.00
CA ASN A 217 0.40 68.52 -20.27
C ASN A 217 1.78 67.93 -20.59
N GLN A 218 1.85 66.93 -21.49
CA GLN A 218 3.07 66.20 -21.85
C GLN A 218 3.85 65.69 -20.63
N ARG A 219 3.14 65.12 -19.65
CA ARG A 219 3.72 64.68 -18.38
C ARG A 219 3.43 63.20 -18.12
N PHE A 220 4.42 62.51 -17.57
CA PHE A 220 4.22 61.19 -16.99
C PHE A 220 3.80 61.34 -15.53
N SER A 221 2.74 60.63 -15.15
CA SER A 221 2.37 60.44 -13.75
C SER A 221 2.63 58.98 -13.37
N PHE A 222 3.18 58.82 -12.16
CA PHE A 222 3.43 57.51 -11.57
C PHE A 222 2.59 57.44 -10.30
N SER A 223 1.71 56.44 -10.19
CA SER A 223 0.95 56.21 -8.97
C SER A 223 1.14 54.80 -8.47
N LEU A 224 1.47 54.70 -7.19
CA LEU A 224 1.47 53.45 -6.45
C LEU A 224 0.20 53.42 -5.60
N GLN A 225 -0.72 52.52 -5.90
CA GLN A 225 -1.95 52.37 -5.14
C GLN A 225 -2.01 50.98 -4.51
N LYS A 226 -2.37 50.97 -3.23
CA LYS A 226 -2.77 49.75 -2.52
C LYS A 226 -4.25 49.51 -2.83
N ARG A 227 -4.57 48.43 -3.54
CA ARG A 227 -5.94 47.95 -3.72
C ARG A 227 -6.41 47.41 -2.37
N PHE A 228 -7.53 47.96 -1.88
CA PHE A 228 -8.20 47.53 -0.65
C PHE A 228 -9.28 46.50 -0.97
#